data_AF-A0A5N7BT15-F1
#
_entry.id   AF-A0A5N7BT15-F1
#
_cell.length_a   1.000
_cell.length_b   1.000
_cell.length_c   1.000
_cell.angle_alpha   90.00
_cell.angle_beta   90.00
_cell.angle_gamma   90.00
#
_symmetry.space_group_name_H-M   'P 1'
#
loop_
_entity.id
_entity.type
_entity.pdbx_description
1 polymer ?
#
loop_
_entity_poly.entity_id
_entity_poly.type
_entity_poly.pdbx_seq_one_letter_code
_entity_poly.pdbx_strand_id
1 'polypeptide(L)'
;MEYTVGIVCALALELLAVRALFDVTHTNSNGIISHEDSNHYALGEIEKHRVVAACLPEGEYGTNSAADVAANLRRTFPGVKFALLIGIGGGVPSPANDIRLVDVIVSRPAGSTTGGQLFNSDYVHDSRHATCDSWDVSQASMRAGRPNSHPHIHYDTIASGNRVVRNAKLRDRWSQESNVLCFEMEAAGIMNTLPCLVIRGICD
;
A
#
# COMPACT_ATOMS: atom_id res chain seq x y z
N MET A 1 26.75 1.50 -10.56
CA MET A 1 26.22 0.80 -9.36
C MET A 1 24.70 0.77 -9.50
N GLU A 2 24.07 -0.38 -9.30
CA GLU A 2 22.69 -0.64 -9.72
C GLU A 2 21.73 -0.67 -8.51
N TYR A 3 20.53 -0.10 -8.66
CA TYR A 3 19.46 -0.17 -7.66
C TYR A 3 18.67 -1.44 -7.87
N THR A 4 18.44 -2.21 -6.81
CA THR A 4 17.83 -3.55 -6.92
C THR A 4 16.46 -3.66 -6.26
N VAL A 5 16.09 -2.67 -5.44
CA VAL A 5 14.82 -2.65 -4.71
C VAL A 5 14.09 -1.35 -5.03
N GLY A 6 12.85 -1.47 -5.53
CA GLY A 6 11.94 -0.34 -5.68
C GLY A 6 11.11 -0.16 -4.42
N ILE A 7 10.77 1.08 -4.07
CA ILE A 7 9.77 1.39 -3.05
C ILE A 7 8.78 2.37 -3.68
N VAL A 8 7.49 2.07 -3.60
CA VAL A 8 6.43 2.95 -4.08
C VAL A 8 5.54 3.30 -2.91
N CYS A 9 5.26 4.59 -2.75
CA CYS A 9 4.36 5.15 -1.75
C CYS A 9 3.23 5.89 -2.44
N ALA A 10 2.04 5.92 -1.84
CA ALA A 10 0.91 6.68 -2.37
C ALA A 10 1.01 8.16 -1.95
N LEU A 11 1.47 8.41 -0.73
CA LEU A 11 1.50 9.75 -0.13
C LEU A 11 2.93 10.25 0.11
N ALA A 12 3.11 11.56 -0.04
CA ALA A 12 4.41 12.20 0.21
C ALA A 12 4.91 12.00 1.65
N LEU A 13 3.99 11.92 2.63
CA LEU A 13 4.30 11.61 4.03
C LEU A 13 4.81 10.18 4.21
N GLU A 14 4.29 9.22 3.45
CA GLU A 14 4.78 7.83 3.45
C GLU A 14 6.19 7.78 2.86
N LEU A 15 6.42 8.46 1.73
CA LEU A 15 7.75 8.56 1.13
C LEU A 15 8.73 9.27 2.08
N LEU A 16 8.29 10.30 2.81
CA LEU A 16 9.11 10.98 3.80
C LEU A 16 9.54 10.01 4.92
N ALA A 17 8.61 9.19 5.42
CA ALA A 17 8.92 8.16 6.42
C ALA A 17 9.91 7.12 5.88
N VAL A 18 9.75 6.66 4.64
CA VAL A 18 10.70 5.74 3.98
C VAL A 18 12.09 6.37 3.86
N ARG A 19 12.18 7.64 3.44
CA ARG A 19 13.45 8.35 3.29
C ARG A 19 14.18 8.52 4.62
N ALA A 20 13.45 8.65 5.73
CA ALA A 20 14.05 8.72 7.06
C ALA A 20 14.75 7.40 7.47
N LEU A 21 14.47 6.29 6.79
CA LEU A 21 15.11 4.99 7.02
C LEU A 21 16.39 4.80 6.20
N PHE A 22 16.74 5.72 5.31
CA PHE A 22 17.96 5.59 4.50
C PHE A 22 19.20 5.80 5.36
N ASP A 23 20.10 4.80 5.38
CA ASP A 23 21.42 4.91 6.00
C ASP A 23 22.30 5.91 5.21
N VAL A 24 22.14 5.89 3.88
CA VAL A 24 22.87 6.75 2.95
C VAL A 24 21.88 7.32 1.94
N THR A 25 21.90 8.63 1.75
CA THR A 25 21.17 9.29 0.66
C THR A 25 22.11 9.53 -0.53
N HIS A 26 21.70 9.11 -1.72
CA HIS A 26 22.43 9.37 -2.95
C HIS A 26 21.89 10.62 -3.65
N THR A 27 22.77 11.48 -4.12
CA THR A 27 22.40 12.56 -5.02
C THR A 27 22.16 12.00 -6.42
N ASN A 28 21.16 12.55 -7.11
CA ASN A 28 20.89 12.19 -8.49
C ASN A 28 21.87 12.93 -9.41
N SER A 29 23.11 12.46 -9.48
CA SER A 29 24.22 13.21 -10.10
C SER A 29 24.46 12.90 -11.58
N ASN A 30 23.74 11.93 -12.18
CA ASN A 30 24.20 11.31 -13.44
C ASN A 30 23.21 11.35 -14.62
N GLY A 31 22.13 12.14 -14.58
CA GLY A 31 21.22 12.26 -15.74
C GLY A 31 20.56 10.95 -16.17
N ILE A 32 20.40 10.00 -15.23
CA ILE A 32 19.81 8.68 -15.48
C ILE A 32 18.30 8.80 -15.76
N ILE A 33 17.65 9.82 -15.18
CA ILE A 33 16.23 10.08 -15.38
C ILE A 33 16.03 10.78 -16.72
N SER A 34 15.31 10.12 -17.63
CA SER A 34 14.85 10.71 -18.89
C SER A 34 13.86 11.85 -18.63
N HIS A 35 13.81 12.85 -19.51
CA HIS A 35 12.76 13.88 -19.49
C HIS A 35 11.34 13.33 -19.67
N GLU A 36 11.21 12.11 -20.20
CA GLU A 36 9.92 11.39 -20.32
C GLU A 36 9.51 10.67 -19.03
N ASP A 37 10.41 10.57 -18.05
CA ASP A 37 10.07 10.07 -16.72
C ASP A 37 9.61 11.23 -15.82
N SER A 38 8.31 11.26 -15.53
CA SER A 38 7.68 12.26 -14.65
C SER A 38 7.86 11.96 -13.16
N ASN A 39 8.41 10.80 -12.80
CA ASN A 39 8.57 10.42 -11.40
C ASN A 39 9.66 11.25 -10.72
N HIS A 40 9.40 11.57 -9.45
CA HIS A 40 10.42 12.06 -8.54
C HIS A 40 10.94 10.89 -7.70
N TYR A 41 12.25 10.68 -7.74
CA TYR A 41 12.89 9.59 -7.01
C TYR A 41 13.72 10.08 -5.83
N ALA A 42 13.63 9.36 -4.72
CA ALA A 42 14.62 9.38 -3.66
C ALA A 42 15.51 8.13 -3.79
N LEU A 43 16.81 8.34 -3.80
CA LEU A 43 17.80 7.28 -4.00
C LEU A 43 18.64 7.12 -2.74
N GLY A 44 18.92 5.88 -2.34
CA GLY A 44 19.72 5.64 -1.15
C GLY A 44 20.06 4.20 -0.88
N GLU A 45 20.46 3.93 0.36
CA GLU A 45 20.74 2.59 0.89
C GLU A 45 19.98 2.36 2.19
N ILE A 46 19.44 1.16 2.37
CA ILE A 46 18.89 0.64 3.64
C ILE A 46 19.54 -0.72 3.88
N GLU A 47 20.28 -0.87 4.98
CA GLU A 47 21.08 -2.05 5.33
C GLU A 47 21.78 -2.66 4.10
N LYS A 48 22.69 -1.89 3.48
CA LYS A 48 23.47 -2.27 2.27
C LYS A 48 22.66 -2.51 0.99
N HIS A 49 21.32 -2.49 1.05
CA HIS A 49 20.49 -2.59 -0.14
C HIS A 49 20.31 -1.22 -0.78
N ARG A 50 20.65 -1.12 -2.07
CA ARG A 50 20.41 0.09 -2.85
C ARG A 50 18.93 0.16 -3.24
N VAL A 51 18.25 1.18 -2.72
CA VAL A 51 16.82 1.40 -2.89
C VAL A 51 16.54 2.63 -3.75
N VAL A 52 15.53 2.53 -4.59
CA VAL A 52 14.92 3.66 -5.29
C VAL A 52 13.48 3.78 -4.83
N ALA A 53 13.14 4.92 -4.21
CA ALA A 53 11.80 5.20 -3.72
C ALA A 53 11.13 6.27 -4.58
N ALA A 54 9.86 6.07 -4.93
CA ALA A 54 9.02 7.03 -5.64
C ALA A 54 7.68 7.19 -4.92
N CYS A 55 7.03 8.32 -5.15
CA CYS A 55 5.67 8.60 -4.68
C CYS A 55 4.77 8.83 -5.90
N LEU A 56 3.48 8.53 -5.76
CA LEU A 56 2.47 9.01 -6.69
C LEU A 56 2.45 10.56 -6.72
N PRO A 57 2.03 11.18 -7.83
CA PRO A 57 1.84 12.61 -7.92
C PRO A 57 0.87 13.14 -6.85
N GLU A 58 1.06 14.39 -6.45
CA GLU A 58 0.25 15.00 -5.40
C GLU A 58 -1.25 15.01 -5.78
N GLY A 59 -2.09 14.52 -4.87
CA GLY A 59 -3.53 14.43 -5.09
C GLY A 59 -3.97 13.25 -5.98
N GLU A 60 -3.04 12.46 -6.49
CA GLU A 60 -3.34 11.23 -7.22
C GLU A 60 -3.24 10.00 -6.31
N TYR A 61 -4.15 9.04 -6.53
CA TYR A 61 -4.17 7.75 -5.87
C TYR A 61 -4.89 6.75 -6.77
N GLY A 62 -4.80 5.46 -6.43
CA GLY A 62 -5.41 4.41 -7.23
C GLY A 62 -4.44 3.72 -8.21
N THR A 63 -4.95 2.69 -8.88
CA THR A 63 -4.16 1.74 -9.66
C THR A 63 -3.50 2.36 -10.88
N ASN A 64 -4.12 3.36 -11.52
CA ASN A 64 -3.59 3.94 -12.76
C ASN A 64 -2.31 4.72 -12.48
N SER A 65 -2.37 5.64 -11.53
CA SER A 65 -1.21 6.43 -11.11
C SER A 65 -0.10 5.54 -10.56
N ALA A 66 -0.45 4.51 -9.79
CA ALA A 66 0.51 3.52 -9.31
C ALA A 66 1.17 2.71 -10.43
N ALA A 67 0.42 2.33 -11.47
CA ALA A 67 0.94 1.63 -12.63
C ALA A 67 1.92 2.49 -13.43
N ASP A 68 1.60 3.78 -13.64
CA ASP A 68 2.46 4.73 -14.34
C ASP A 68 3.77 4.96 -13.59
N VAL A 69 3.69 5.16 -12.27
CA VAL A 69 4.89 5.28 -11.41
C VAL A 69 5.74 4.02 -11.49
N ALA A 70 5.13 2.83 -11.38
CA ALA A 70 5.85 1.57 -11.46
C ALA A 70 6.49 1.33 -12.83
N ALA A 71 5.82 1.71 -13.91
CA ALA A 71 6.32 1.57 -15.28
C ALA A 71 7.55 2.45 -15.51
N ASN A 72 7.48 3.71 -15.09
CA ASN A 72 8.60 4.64 -15.15
C ASN A 72 9.77 4.17 -14.26
N LEU A 73 9.51 3.71 -13.04
CA LEU A 73 10.54 3.18 -12.14
C LEU A 73 11.26 1.99 -12.77
N ARG A 74 10.52 1.02 -13.31
CA ARG A 74 11.09 -0.16 -13.98
C ARG A 74 11.91 0.23 -15.21
N ARG A 75 11.44 1.20 -15.99
CA ARG A 75 12.12 1.68 -17.20
C ARG A 75 13.43 2.39 -16.87
N THR A 76 13.42 3.27 -15.88
CA THR A 76 14.58 4.09 -15.48
C THR A 76 15.59 3.30 -14.66
N PHE A 77 15.13 2.32 -13.87
CA PHE A 77 15.97 1.46 -13.04
C PHE A 77 15.77 -0.02 -13.40
N PRO A 78 16.31 -0.49 -14.54
CA PRO A 78 16.10 -1.86 -15.04
C PRO A 78 16.65 -2.95 -14.10
N GLY A 79 17.54 -2.59 -13.18
CA GLY A 79 18.09 -3.50 -12.17
C GLY A 79 17.17 -3.82 -11.00
N VAL A 80 16.04 -3.13 -10.87
CA VAL A 80 15.07 -3.35 -9.80
C VAL A 80 14.44 -4.74 -9.97
N LYS A 81 14.59 -5.58 -8.95
CA LYS A 81 14.12 -6.98 -8.97
C LYS A 81 12.71 -7.13 -8.43
N PHE A 82 12.34 -6.30 -7.47
CA PHE A 82 11.01 -6.27 -6.85
C PHE A 82 10.75 -4.88 -6.25
N ALA A 83 9.48 -4.59 -5.99
CA ALA A 83 9.02 -3.39 -5.33
C ALA A 83 8.41 -3.69 -3.96
N LEU A 84 8.58 -2.76 -3.02
CA LEU A 84 7.78 -2.67 -1.81
C LEU A 84 6.73 -1.58 -2.04
N LEU A 85 5.46 -1.93 -1.91
CA LEU A 85 4.38 -0.93 -1.85
C LEU A 85 4.10 -0.64 -0.38
N ILE A 86 4.56 0.51 0.08
CA ILE A 86 4.50 0.93 1.48
C ILE A 86 3.50 2.05 1.61
N GLY A 87 2.57 1.92 2.55
CA GLY A 87 1.70 3.04 2.90
C GLY A 87 0.70 2.67 3.99
N ILE A 88 -0.39 3.41 4.06
CA ILE A 88 -1.49 3.14 4.97
C ILE A 88 -2.62 2.36 4.30
N GLY A 89 -3.46 1.72 5.11
CA GLY A 89 -4.66 1.02 4.65
C GLY A 89 -5.72 0.93 5.73
N GLY A 90 -6.95 0.60 5.31
CA GLY A 90 -8.08 0.38 6.22
C GLY A 90 -8.13 -1.07 6.68
N GLY A 91 -8.14 -1.30 7.99
CA GLY A 91 -8.15 -2.62 8.60
C GLY A 91 -9.54 -3.25 8.62
N VAL A 92 -9.60 -4.58 8.58
CA VAL A 92 -10.86 -5.34 8.69
C VAL A 92 -10.86 -6.25 9.90
N PRO A 93 -11.15 -5.70 11.09
CA PRO A 93 -11.10 -6.47 12.31
C PRO A 93 -12.19 -7.54 12.37
N SER A 94 -11.84 -8.73 12.86
CA SER A 94 -12.78 -9.85 13.06
C SER A 94 -12.46 -10.60 14.36
N PRO A 95 -13.35 -11.48 14.84
CA PRO A 95 -13.03 -12.34 15.99
C PRO A 95 -11.82 -13.26 15.74
N ALA A 96 -11.57 -13.64 14.49
CA ALA A 96 -10.43 -14.47 14.10
C ALA A 96 -9.12 -13.67 13.99
N ASN A 97 -9.21 -12.40 13.57
CA ASN A 97 -8.08 -11.50 13.38
C ASN A 97 -8.36 -10.16 14.09
N ASP A 98 -7.80 -10.01 15.29
CA ASP A 98 -7.89 -8.77 16.08
C ASP A 98 -6.97 -7.69 15.49
N ILE A 99 -7.34 -7.13 14.34
CA ILE A 99 -6.63 -6.02 13.70
C ILE A 99 -6.99 -4.72 14.40
N ARG A 100 -5.98 -3.90 14.68
CA ARG A 100 -6.13 -2.60 15.35
C ARG A 100 -5.36 -1.51 14.62
N LEU A 101 -5.73 -0.26 14.88
CA LEU A 101 -4.92 0.89 14.52
C LEU A 101 -3.48 0.67 14.99
N VAL A 102 -2.52 1.17 14.20
CA VAL A 102 -1.07 0.98 14.37
C VAL A 102 -0.54 -0.43 14.07
N ASP A 103 -1.39 -1.43 13.82
CA ASP A 103 -0.92 -2.71 13.29
C ASP A 103 -0.37 -2.55 11.88
N VAL A 104 0.43 -3.53 11.46
CA VAL A 104 0.98 -3.62 10.11
C VAL A 104 0.45 -4.90 9.46
N ILE A 105 0.02 -4.81 8.20
CA ILE A 105 -0.35 -5.97 7.39
C ILE A 105 0.61 -6.09 6.22
N VAL A 106 1.15 -7.29 6.05
CA VAL A 106 2.04 -7.67 4.95
C VAL A 106 1.32 -8.66 4.06
N SER A 107 1.27 -8.41 2.76
CA SER A 107 0.61 -9.33 1.82
C SER A 107 1.30 -10.70 1.79
N ARG A 108 0.54 -11.80 1.84
CA ARG A 108 1.10 -13.13 1.53
C ARG A 108 1.27 -13.33 0.03
N PRO A 109 2.36 -13.99 -0.43
CA PRO A 109 2.46 -14.45 -1.81
C PRO A 109 1.30 -15.41 -2.10
N ALA A 110 0.64 -15.26 -3.25
CA ALA A 110 -0.43 -16.14 -3.70
C ALA A 110 0.14 -17.52 -4.13
N GLY A 111 0.63 -18.30 -3.17
CA GLY A 111 0.94 -19.71 -3.35
C GLY A 111 -0.28 -20.54 -2.92
N SER A 112 -0.92 -21.20 -3.90
CA SER A 112 -1.90 -22.30 -3.76
C SER A 112 -3.41 -22.04 -3.64
N THR A 113 -3.92 -20.82 -3.84
CA THR A 113 -5.36 -20.64 -4.17
C THR A 113 -5.51 -19.68 -5.34
N THR A 114 -5.93 -20.25 -6.46
CA THR A 114 -6.52 -19.58 -7.61
C THR A 114 -7.47 -18.46 -7.18
N GLY A 115 -7.20 -17.23 -7.63
CA GLY A 115 -8.16 -16.14 -7.60
C GLY A 115 -7.80 -15.01 -6.64
N GLY A 116 -6.78 -14.21 -6.98
CA GLY A 116 -6.90 -12.78 -6.72
C GLY A 116 -8.11 -12.29 -7.51
N GLN A 117 -9.28 -12.20 -6.88
CA GLN A 117 -10.46 -11.62 -7.50
C GLN A 117 -10.20 -10.13 -7.66
N LEU A 118 -9.82 -9.73 -8.87
CA LEU A 118 -9.93 -8.35 -9.30
C LEU A 118 -11.41 -8.03 -9.38
N PHE A 119 -11.93 -7.25 -8.44
CA PHE A 119 -13.29 -6.74 -8.55
C PHE A 119 -13.33 -5.67 -9.64
N ASN A 120 -14.37 -5.74 -10.47
CA ASN A 120 -14.56 -4.85 -11.62
C ASN A 120 -14.53 -3.37 -11.19
N SER A 121 -13.75 -2.55 -11.92
CA SER A 121 -13.60 -1.10 -11.71
C SER A 121 -14.91 -0.32 -11.77
N ASP A 122 -15.93 -0.88 -12.42
CA ASP A 122 -17.17 -0.17 -12.75
C ASP A 122 -18.27 -0.32 -11.69
N TYR A 123 -17.98 -0.95 -10.54
CA TYR A 123 -18.98 -1.12 -9.49
C TYR A 123 -19.25 0.19 -8.73
N VAL A 124 -20.30 0.90 -9.16
CA VAL A 124 -20.86 2.09 -8.49
C VAL A 124 -21.76 1.65 -7.34
N HIS A 125 -21.35 1.99 -6.12
CA HIS A 125 -22.24 1.92 -4.96
C HIS A 125 -22.91 3.28 -4.78
N ASP A 126 -24.24 3.29 -4.66
CA ASP A 126 -25.09 4.47 -4.46
C ASP A 126 -24.56 5.35 -3.32
N SER A 127 -23.95 6.48 -3.70
CA SER A 127 -23.37 7.48 -2.82
C SER A 127 -24.44 8.47 -2.39
N ARG A 128 -25.21 8.14 -1.35
CA ARG A 128 -26.12 9.10 -0.73
C ARG A 128 -25.67 9.71 0.59
N HIS A 129 -24.44 9.42 1.05
CA HIS A 129 -23.77 10.26 2.05
C HIS A 129 -22.27 10.33 1.74
N ALA A 130 -21.81 11.50 1.28
CA ALA A 130 -20.41 11.85 1.17
C ALA A 130 -19.93 12.32 2.55
N THR A 131 -18.75 11.81 2.93
CA THR A 131 -18.02 12.02 4.19
C THR A 131 -18.61 11.37 5.46
N CYS A 132 -17.76 10.61 6.15
CA CYS A 132 -18.00 10.13 7.51
C CYS A 132 -17.14 10.99 8.46
N ASP A 133 -17.40 12.29 8.48
CA ASP A 133 -16.69 13.24 9.35
C ASP A 133 -17.33 13.35 10.76
N SER A 134 -18.34 12.53 11.04
CA SER A 134 -19.02 12.46 12.33
C SER A 134 -19.01 11.04 12.87
N TRP A 135 -17.89 10.62 13.45
CA TRP A 135 -17.82 9.37 14.22
C TRP A 135 -18.65 9.54 15.50
N ASP A 136 -19.76 8.80 15.59
CA ASP A 136 -20.41 8.55 16.88
C ASP A 136 -19.59 7.52 17.63
N VAL A 137 -18.65 8.00 18.46
CA VAL A 137 -17.75 7.19 19.27
C VAL A 137 -18.52 6.26 20.23
N SER A 138 -19.82 6.50 20.46
CA SER A 138 -20.67 5.62 21.27
C SER A 138 -21.00 4.28 20.60
N GLN A 139 -20.85 4.16 19.27
CA GLN A 139 -21.00 2.91 18.51
C GLN A 139 -19.69 2.10 18.44
N ALA A 140 -18.56 2.65 18.91
CA ALA A 140 -17.30 1.92 18.95
C ALA A 140 -17.36 0.82 20.01
N SER A 141 -17.37 -0.44 19.58
CA SER A 141 -17.30 -1.58 20.50
C SER A 141 -15.98 -1.50 21.28
N MET A 142 -16.03 -1.28 22.59
CA MET A 142 -14.83 -1.37 23.45
C MET A 142 -14.29 -2.80 23.42
N ARG A 143 -13.14 -3.00 22.79
CA ARG A 143 -12.40 -4.26 22.81
C ARG A 143 -11.47 -4.32 24.02
N ALA A 144 -11.24 -5.52 24.54
CA ALA A 144 -10.27 -5.72 25.61
C ALA A 144 -8.89 -5.17 25.22
N GLY A 145 -8.22 -4.49 26.15
CA GLY A 145 -6.86 -3.98 25.95
C GLY A 145 -5.88 -5.11 25.62
N ARG A 146 -4.92 -4.85 24.72
CA ARG A 146 -3.79 -5.77 24.53
C ARG A 146 -2.83 -5.67 25.73
N PRO A 147 -2.01 -6.72 25.98
CA PRO A 147 -1.02 -6.70 27.05
C PRO A 147 0.05 -5.60 26.87
N ASN A 148 0.30 -5.18 25.63
CA ASN A 148 1.21 -4.10 25.28
C ASN A 148 0.62 -3.26 24.12
N SER A 149 1.22 -2.09 23.90
CA SER A 149 0.85 -1.14 22.83
C SER A 149 1.74 -1.27 21.59
N HIS A 150 2.47 -2.37 21.43
CA HIS A 150 3.32 -2.56 20.25
C HIS A 150 2.46 -2.92 19.04
N PRO A 151 2.79 -2.39 17.86
CA PRO A 151 2.23 -2.85 16.59
C PRO A 151 2.33 -4.37 16.47
N HIS A 152 1.23 -5.03 16.07
CA HIS A 152 1.29 -6.42 15.64
C HIS A 152 1.43 -6.48 14.11
N ILE A 153 2.23 -7.44 13.63
CA ILE A 153 2.39 -7.71 12.21
C ILE A 153 1.51 -8.89 11.82
N HIS A 154 0.56 -8.66 10.91
CA HIS A 154 -0.30 -9.67 10.33
C HIS A 154 0.18 -9.98 8.90
N TYR A 155 0.08 -11.22 8.49
CA TYR A 155 0.38 -11.63 7.11
C TYR A 155 -0.90 -12.18 6.51
N ASP A 156 -1.44 -11.59 5.46
CA ASP A 156 -2.61 -12.16 4.76
C ASP A 156 -3.00 -11.40 3.48
N THR A 157 -4.19 -11.68 2.94
CA THR A 157 -4.78 -10.98 1.81
C THR A 157 -5.03 -9.50 2.10
N ILE A 158 -4.49 -8.65 1.23
CA ILE A 158 -4.79 -7.22 1.12
C ILE A 158 -5.56 -7.01 -0.18
N ALA A 159 -6.77 -6.45 -0.10
CA ALA A 159 -7.60 -6.16 -1.26
C ALA A 159 -7.28 -4.78 -1.84
N SER A 160 -7.20 -4.71 -3.17
CA SER A 160 -6.83 -3.52 -3.93
C SER A 160 -7.96 -3.05 -4.83
N GLY A 161 -8.22 -1.75 -4.90
CA GLY A 161 -9.18 -1.19 -5.86
C GLY A 161 -9.16 0.33 -5.98
N ASN A 162 -9.85 0.87 -6.99
CA ASN A 162 -9.82 2.32 -7.30
C ASN A 162 -10.79 3.17 -6.46
N ARG A 163 -11.41 2.61 -5.42
CA ARG A 163 -12.35 3.34 -4.57
C ARG A 163 -12.15 2.94 -3.12
N VAL A 164 -12.22 3.94 -2.24
CA VAL A 164 -12.23 3.73 -0.79
C VAL A 164 -13.47 2.91 -0.40
N VAL A 165 -13.25 1.80 0.31
CA VAL A 165 -14.34 0.92 0.78
C VAL A 165 -14.96 1.49 2.06
N ARG A 166 -15.93 2.41 1.89
CA ARG A 166 -16.61 3.05 3.04
C ARG A 166 -17.74 2.21 3.65
N ASN A 167 -18.28 1.24 2.92
CA ASN A 167 -19.40 0.40 3.38
C ASN A 167 -18.91 -0.76 4.27
N ALA A 168 -19.23 -0.71 5.56
CA ALA A 168 -18.87 -1.74 6.53
C ALA A 168 -19.37 -3.14 6.14
N LYS A 169 -20.60 -3.28 5.63
CA LYS A 169 -21.15 -4.57 5.22
C LYS A 169 -20.38 -5.20 4.07
N LEU A 170 -19.84 -4.38 3.17
CA LEU A 170 -19.02 -4.85 2.07
C LEU A 170 -17.65 -5.31 2.57
N ARG A 171 -17.04 -4.55 3.49
CA ARG A 171 -15.78 -4.94 4.14
C ARG A 171 -15.93 -6.28 4.87
N ASP A 172 -16.96 -6.41 5.69
CA ASP A 172 -17.22 -7.62 6.47
C ASP A 172 -17.47 -8.83 5.56
N ARG A 173 -18.24 -8.64 4.47
CA ARG A 173 -18.47 -9.70 3.48
C ARG A 173 -17.17 -10.17 2.85
N TRP A 174 -16.35 -9.26 2.35
CA TRP A 174 -15.08 -9.62 1.70
C TRP A 174 -14.05 -10.20 2.66
N SER A 175 -14.07 -9.79 3.94
CA SER A 175 -13.30 -10.45 4.98
C SER A 175 -13.73 -11.90 5.19
N GLN A 176 -15.04 -12.17 5.22
CA GLN A 176 -15.57 -13.52 5.39
C GLN A 176 -15.35 -14.42 4.17
N GLU A 177 -15.55 -13.89 2.96
CA GLU A 177 -15.51 -14.66 1.72
C GLU A 177 -14.07 -14.90 1.22
N SER A 178 -13.17 -13.94 1.42
CA SER A 178 -11.85 -13.92 0.79
C SER A 178 -10.69 -13.69 1.77
N ASN A 179 -10.96 -13.76 3.07
CA ASN A 179 -9.99 -13.53 4.16
C ASN A 179 -9.23 -12.20 4.01
N VAL A 180 -9.92 -11.15 3.54
CA VAL A 180 -9.34 -9.82 3.39
C VAL A 180 -9.16 -9.20 4.77
N LEU A 181 -7.93 -8.76 5.06
CA LEU A 181 -7.57 -8.11 6.32
C LEU A 181 -7.33 -6.60 6.19
N CYS A 182 -7.02 -6.13 4.98
CA CYS A 182 -6.75 -4.72 4.71
C CYS A 182 -7.25 -4.32 3.33
N PHE A 183 -7.72 -3.08 3.20
CA PHE A 183 -8.03 -2.42 1.94
C PHE A 183 -7.02 -1.33 1.63
N GLU A 184 -6.56 -1.28 0.38
CA GLU A 184 -5.71 -0.24 -0.18
C GLU A 184 -6.05 -0.01 -1.67
N MET A 185 -5.37 0.92 -2.35
CA MET A 185 -5.82 1.37 -3.67
C MET A 185 -4.78 1.25 -4.80
N GLU A 186 -3.54 0.84 -4.52
CA GLU A 186 -2.44 0.95 -5.49
C GLU A 186 -1.91 -0.40 -5.99
N ALA A 187 -1.98 -1.46 -5.17
CA ALA A 187 -1.28 -2.71 -5.42
C ALA A 187 -1.59 -3.36 -6.77
N ALA A 188 -2.85 -3.40 -7.17
CA ALA A 188 -3.27 -4.00 -8.44
C ALA A 188 -2.64 -3.29 -9.66
N GLY A 189 -2.29 -2.02 -9.55
CA GLY A 189 -1.57 -1.28 -10.60
C GLY A 189 -0.10 -1.68 -10.72
N ILE A 190 0.55 -1.98 -9.59
CA ILE A 190 1.99 -2.29 -9.53
C ILE A 190 2.27 -3.76 -9.86
N MET A 191 1.42 -4.69 -9.40
CA MET A 191 1.64 -6.13 -9.49
C MET A 191 1.81 -6.65 -10.94
N ASN A 192 1.26 -5.96 -11.94
CA ASN A 192 1.42 -6.31 -13.35
C ASN A 192 2.77 -5.86 -13.92
N THR A 193 3.47 -4.96 -13.24
CA THR A 193 4.69 -4.32 -13.72
C THR A 193 5.94 -4.84 -13.02
N LEU A 194 5.87 -5.07 -11.71
CA LEU A 194 6.99 -5.55 -10.88
C LEU A 194 6.49 -6.58 -9.86
N PRO A 195 7.29 -7.62 -9.55
CA PRO A 195 7.06 -8.42 -8.35
C PRO A 195 6.96 -7.47 -7.15
N CYS A 196 5.86 -7.55 -6.39
CA CYS A 196 5.53 -6.55 -5.38
C CYS A 196 5.15 -7.22 -4.05
N LEU A 197 5.71 -6.71 -2.95
CA LEU A 197 5.25 -7.00 -1.59
C LEU A 197 4.54 -5.76 -1.06
N VAL A 198 3.28 -5.93 -0.63
CA VAL A 198 2.46 -4.83 -0.10
C VAL A 198 2.56 -4.82 1.42
N ILE A 199 2.85 -3.66 1.99
CA ILE A 199 2.99 -3.44 3.44
C ILE A 199 2.15 -2.23 3.83
N ARG A 200 1.12 -2.44 4.65
CA ARG A 200 0.19 -1.40 5.06
C ARG A 200 0.15 -1.21 6.56
N GLY A 201 0.39 0.01 7.02
CA GLY A 201 0.04 0.42 8.39
C GLY A 201 -1.46 0.71 8.50
N ILE A 202 -2.12 0.22 9.54
CA ILE A 202 -3.57 0.39 9.71
C ILE A 202 -3.90 1.75 10.32
N CYS A 203 -4.70 2.53 9.60
CA CYS A 203 -5.07 3.91 9.97
C CYS A 203 -6.58 4.14 10.17
N ASP A 204 -7.43 3.19 9.77
CA ASP A 204 -8.90 3.22 9.89
C ASP A 204 -9.42 1.81 10.19
#